data_AF-A0A0F3GXN7-F1
#
_entry.id   AF-A0A0F3GXN7-F1
#
_cell.length_a   1.000
_cell.length_b   1.000
_cell.length_c   1.000
_cell.angle_alpha   90.00
_cell.angle_beta   90.00
_cell.angle_gamma   90.00
#
_symmetry.space_group_name_H-M   'P 1'
#
loop_
_entity.id
_entity.type
_entity.pdbx_description
1 polymer ?
#
loop_
_entity_poly.entity_id
_entity_poly.type
_entity_poly.pdbx_seq_one_letter_code
_entity_poly.pdbx_strand_id
1 'polypeptide(L)' 'MFLYDVTSSYLEGQQNELAAYGYNRDGKKAKKQIVIGLLTDDNGIPVAVRVFKGNTS' A
#
# COMPACT_ATOMS: atom_id res chain seq x y z
N MET A 1 -22.45 1.28 5.94
CA MET A 1 -21.21 1.76 6.58
C MET A 1 -20.04 1.47 5.63
N PHE A 2 -18.89 2.15 5.72
CA PHE A 2 -17.72 1.84 4.88
C PHE A 2 -16.56 1.38 5.75
N LEU A 3 -15.89 0.31 5.34
CA LEU A 3 -14.64 -0.14 5.94
C LEU A 3 -13.49 0.31 5.05
N TYR A 4 -12.38 0.69 5.66
CA TYR A 4 -11.16 1.01 4.92
C TYR A 4 -9.97 0.32 5.55
N ASP A 5 -9.02 -0.06 4.70
CA ASP A 5 -7.71 -0.55 5.12
C ASP A 5 -6.61 0.11 4.30
N VAL A 6 -5.44 0.26 4.92
CA VAL A 6 -4.24 0.78 4.29
C VAL A 6 -3.09 -0.15 4.62
N THR A 7 -2.56 -0.80 3.60
CA THR A 7 -1.46 -1.76 3.75
C THR A 7 -0.27 -1.39 2.88
N SER A 8 0.92 -1.68 3.37
CA SER A 8 2.19 -1.49 2.67
C SER A 8 2.74 -2.84 2.24
N SER A 9 3.12 -2.97 0.96
CA SER A 9 3.74 -4.18 0.41
C SER A 9 5.15 -3.90 -0.08
N TYR A 10 6.09 -4.78 0.28
CA TYR A 10 7.48 -4.70 -0.16
C TYR A 10 7.68 -5.36 -1.52
N LEU A 11 8.62 -4.82 -2.29
CA LEU A 11 8.97 -5.31 -3.61
C LEU A 11 10.45 -5.67 -3.66
N GLU A 12 10.75 -6.82 -4.27
CA GLU A 12 12.12 -7.25 -4.56
C GLU A 12 12.53 -6.96 -6.02
N GLY A 13 11.55 -6.83 -6.90
CA GLY A 13 11.76 -6.43 -8.30
C GLY A 13 12.15 -4.95 -8.44
N GLN A 14 12.74 -4.62 -9.60
CA GLN A 14 13.24 -3.27 -9.86
C GLN A 14 12.31 -2.44 -10.77
N GLN A 15 11.42 -3.08 -11.52
CA GLN A 15 10.58 -2.46 -12.55
C GLN A 15 9.15 -2.26 -12.06
N ASN A 16 8.95 -1.24 -11.21
CA ASN A 16 7.62 -0.80 -10.80
C ASN A 16 7.65 0.72 -10.60
N GLU A 17 6.72 1.42 -11.25
CA GLU A 17 6.67 2.88 -11.32
C GLU A 17 6.24 3.56 -10.00
N LEU A 18 5.55 2.82 -9.14
CA LEU A 18 5.10 3.29 -7.82
C LEU A 18 6.05 2.87 -6.70
N ALA A 19 6.97 1.95 -6.98
CA ALA A 19 7.90 1.42 -6.01
C ALA A 19 8.90 2.48 -5.55
N ALA A 20 8.77 2.92 -4.30
CA ALA A 20 9.66 3.90 -3.69
C ALA A 20 10.21 3.38 -2.36
N TYR A 21 11.39 3.85 -1.97
CA TYR A 21 11.92 3.57 -0.64
C TYR A 21 11.09 4.36 0.39
N GLY A 22 10.35 3.65 1.22
CA GLY A 22 9.53 4.20 2.29
C GLY A 22 10.02 3.78 3.67
N TYR A 23 9.52 4.46 4.69
CA TYR A 23 9.59 4.02 6.08
C TYR A 23 8.29 3.32 6.41
N ASN A 24 8.31 1.98 6.46
CA ASN A 24 7.14 1.26 6.96
C ASN A 24 7.20 1.16 8.49
N ARG A 25 6.06 0.84 9.12
CA ARG A 25 5.93 0.70 10.57
C ARG A 25 6.84 -0.40 11.16
N ASP A 26 7.20 -1.40 10.34
CA ASP A 26 8.07 -2.51 10.76
C ASP A 26 9.57 -2.21 10.66
N GLY A 27 9.95 -0.98 10.26
CA GLY A 27 11.33 -0.53 10.28
C GLY A 27 12.28 -1.22 9.31
N LYS A 28 11.78 -1.96 8.30
CA LYS A 28 12.68 -2.58 7.30
C LYS A 28 13.22 -1.49 6.37
N LYS A 29 14.45 -1.08 6.67
CA LYS A 29 15.22 -0.15 5.84
C LYS A 29 15.62 -0.85 4.53
N ALA A 30 15.81 -0.06 3.47
CA ALA A 30 16.37 -0.46 2.19
C ALA A 30 15.53 -1.39 1.28
N LYS A 31 14.21 -1.48 1.47
CA LYS A 31 13.31 -2.15 0.52
C LYS A 31 12.35 -1.15 -0.13
N LYS A 32 12.12 -1.29 -1.44
CA LYS A 32 11.09 -0.53 -2.15
C LYS A 32 9.71 -1.03 -1.75
N GLN A 33 8.73 -0.14 -1.76
CA GLN A 33 7.37 -0.41 -1.28
C GLN A 33 6.33 0.26 -2.16
N ILE A 34 5.09 -0.18 -2.03
CA ILE A 34 3.88 0.51 -2.49
C ILE A 34 2.87 0.53 -1.35
N VAL A 35 1.98 1.53 -1.36
CA VAL A 35 0.87 1.64 -0.42
C VAL A 35 -0.43 1.32 -1.15
N ILE A 36 -1.26 0.48 -0.56
CA ILE A 36 -2.54 0.05 -1.12
C ILE A 36 -3.64 0.52 -0.17
N GLY A 37 -4.54 1.36 -0.68
CA GLY A 37 -5.78 1.71 -0.01
C GLY A 37 -6.94 0.86 -0.55
N LEU A 38 -7.69 0.25 0.36
CA LEU A 38 -8.89 -0.53 0.06
C LEU A 38 -10.09 0.12 0.77
N LEU A 39 -11.18 0.29 0.03
CA LEU A 39 -12.49 0.67 0.56
C LEU A 39 -13.48 -0.46 0.27
N THR A 40 -14.23 -0.88 1.28
CA THR A 40 -15.29 -1.88 1.14
C THR A 40 -16.61 -1.38 1.73
N ASP A 41 -17.71 -2.00 1.33
CA ASP A 41 -18.96 -1.90 2.07
C ASP A 41 -18.87 -2.65 3.41
N ASP A 42 -19.98 -2.68 4.14
CA ASP A 42 -20.10 -3.37 5.43
C ASP A 42 -20.11 -4.90 5.34
N ASN A 43 -20.30 -5.47 4.15
CA ASN A 43 -20.16 -6.91 3.90
C ASN A 43 -18.73 -7.29 3.49
N GLY A 44 -17.81 -6.33 3.41
CA GLY A 44 -16.44 -6.55 2.96
C GLY A 44 -16.28 -6.62 1.43
N ILE A 45 -17.30 -6.23 0.66
CA ILE A 45 -17.24 -6.21 -0.80
C ILE A 45 -16.41 -5.01 -1.26
N PRO A 46 -15.37 -5.20 -2.09
CA PRO A 46 -14.54 -4.10 -2.58
C PRO A 46 -15.33 -3.07 -3.38
N VAL A 47 -15.25 -1.81 -2.96
CA VAL A 47 -15.83 -0.66 -3.65
C VAL A 47 -14.77 0.08 -4.46
N ALA A 48 -13.57 0.24 -3.89
CA ALA A 48 -12.45 0.90 -4.57
C ALA A 48 -11.10 0.38 -4.07
N VAL A 49 -10.12 0.36 -4.99
CA VAL A 49 -8.71 0.08 -4.69
C VAL A 49 -7.85 1.17 -5.32
N ARG A 50 -6.86 1.67 -4.59
CA ARG A 50 -5.88 2.62 -5.12
C ARG A 50 -4.49 2.29 -4.63
N VAL A 51 -3.52 2.35 -5.55
CA VAL A 51 -2.11 2.14 -5.26
C VAL A 51 -1.38 3.48 -5.33
N PHE A 52 -0.56 3.74 -4.31
CA PHE A 52 0.24 4.95 -4.17
C PHE A 52 1.73 4.61 -4.08
N LYS A 53 2.56 5.64 -4.27
CA LYS A 53 4.02 5.49 -4.15
C LYS A 53 4.40 5.10 -2.72
N GLY A 54 5.37 4.21 -2.57
CA GLY A 54 5.78 3.67 -1.26
C GLY A 54 6.32 4.68 -0.23
N ASN A 55 6.53 5.93 -0.62
CA ASN A 55 7.05 7.00 0.22
C ASN A 55 6.00 8.09 0.53
N THR A 56 4.71 7.83 0.28
CA THR A 56 3.63 8.70 0.75
C THR A 56 3.29 8.31 2.19
N SER A 57 3.82 9.06 3.14
CA SER A 57 3.50 9.01 4.57
C SER A 57 2.99 10.37 5.03
#